data_AF-A0AA92X185-F1
#
_entry.id   AF-A0AA92X185-F1
#
_cell.length_a   1.000
_cell.length_b   1.000
_cell.length_c   1.000
_cell.angle_alpha   90.00
_cell.angle_beta   90.00
_cell.angle_gamma   90.00
#
_symmetry.space_group_name_H-M   'P 1'
#
loop_
_entity.id
_entity.type
_entity.pdbx_description
1 polymer ?
#
loop_
_entity_poly.entity_id
_entity_poly.type
_entity_poly.pdbx_seq_one_letter_code
_entity_poly.pdbx_strand_id
1 'polypeptide(L)'
;MMKKILFFMVSLVFVILLGFNKKNPSIIIGCTAEFTMMKNIGVNELKNKLNYNMNVNLFFYDNNKGFALFSGVADFSGQRYLINREVRFSYTDLDNDGLHTLKYTKIVKGHSDTTTEDLWANILDVSRNLYISLNQLPGDLYLIKSLQTPEFVCNKT
;
A
#
# COMPACT_ATOMS: atom_id res chain seq x y z
N MET A 1 41.13 27.41 27.51
CA MET A 1 39.94 26.59 27.88
C MET A 1 38.71 26.94 27.04
N MET A 2 38.39 28.23 26.85
CA MET A 2 37.21 28.69 26.08
C MET A 2 37.16 28.27 24.59
N LYS A 3 38.30 28.20 23.88
CA LYS A 3 38.33 27.77 22.46
C LYS A 3 37.85 26.32 22.24
N LYS A 4 38.11 25.41 23.20
CA LYS A 4 37.67 24.00 23.11
C LYS A 4 36.15 23.86 23.30
N ILE A 5 35.57 24.69 24.19
CA ILE A 5 34.12 24.73 24.44
C ILE A 5 33.38 25.29 23.21
N LEU A 6 33.92 26.35 22.60
CA LEU A 6 33.36 26.93 21.37
C LEU A 6 33.37 25.92 20.22
N PHE A 7 34.45 25.16 20.05
CA PHE A 7 34.55 24.13 19.02
C PHE A 7 33.53 22.99 19.24
N PHE A 8 33.30 22.61 20.50
CA PHE A 8 32.31 21.59 20.86
C PHE A 8 30.88 22.06 20.59
N MET A 9 30.56 23.32 20.93
CA MET A 9 29.26 23.94 20.63
C MET A 9 28.99 24.04 19.13
N VAL A 10 29.99 24.45 18.34
CA VAL A 10 29.85 24.53 16.87
C VAL A 10 29.65 23.14 16.26
N SER A 11 30.40 22.14 16.72
CA SER A 11 30.24 20.74 16.29
C SER A 11 28.86 20.20 16.62
N LEU A 12 28.36 20.44 17.84
CA LEU A 12 27.03 20.02 18.27
C LEU A 12 25.92 20.65 17.42
N VAL A 13 26.02 21.96 17.15
CA VAL A 13 25.09 22.66 16.25
C VAL A 13 25.15 22.09 14.83
N PHE A 14 26.34 21.72 14.34
CA PHE A 14 26.50 21.10 13.03
C PHE A 14 25.84 19.71 12.94
N VAL A 15 25.99 18.88 13.98
CA VAL A 15 25.34 17.56 14.07
C VAL A 15 23.81 17.70 14.14
N ILE A 16 23.32 18.67 14.90
CA ILE A 16 21.91 19.02 15.02
C ILE A 16 21.37 19.45 13.64
N LEU A 17 22.04 20.38 12.95
CA LEU A 17 21.64 20.85 11.61
C LEU A 17 21.67 19.74 10.55
N LEU A 18 22.63 18.82 10.61
CA LEU A 18 22.67 17.65 9.73
C LEU A 18 21.52 16.66 10.03
N GLY A 19 21.11 16.53 11.29
CA GLY A 19 20.00 15.65 11.70
C GLY A 19 18.60 16.17 11.34
N PHE A 20 18.43 17.48 11.14
CA PHE A 20 17.12 18.10 10.86
C PHE A 20 16.70 18.08 9.39
N ASN A 21 17.56 17.70 8.45
CA ASN A 21 17.22 17.61 7.03
C ASN A 21 16.54 16.28 6.66
N LYS A 22 15.54 15.86 7.43
CA LYS A 22 14.72 14.70 7.07
C LYS A 22 13.64 15.15 6.09
N LYS A 23 13.96 15.12 4.80
CA LYS A 23 13.00 15.40 3.71
C LYS A 23 11.82 14.43 3.84
N ASN A 24 10.60 14.95 3.71
CA ASN A 24 9.42 14.09 3.62
C ASN A 24 9.52 13.22 2.36
N PRO A 25 9.18 11.91 2.45
CA PRO A 25 9.19 11.03 1.29
C PRO A 25 8.29 11.57 0.18
N SER A 26 8.74 11.49 -1.06
CA SER A 26 7.96 11.89 -2.23
C SER A 26 7.27 10.70 -2.86
N ILE A 27 6.04 10.89 -3.37
CA ILE A 27 5.33 9.85 -4.13
C ILE A 27 6.01 9.74 -5.49
N ILE A 28 6.38 8.53 -5.89
CA ILE A 28 7.07 8.25 -7.15
C ILE A 28 6.19 7.52 -8.17
N ILE A 29 5.17 6.80 -7.70
CA ILE A 29 4.21 6.07 -8.53
C ILE A 29 2.82 6.23 -7.93
N GLY A 30 1.84 6.55 -8.75
CA GLY A 30 0.42 6.62 -8.40
C GLY A 30 -0.44 5.84 -9.39
N CYS A 31 -1.39 5.05 -8.87
CA CYS A 31 -2.32 4.24 -9.65
C CYS A 31 -3.75 4.45 -9.15
N THR A 32 -4.70 4.34 -10.08
CA THR A 32 -6.13 4.21 -9.76
C THR A 32 -6.69 3.03 -10.55
N ALA A 33 -7.42 2.15 -9.88
CA ALA A 33 -8.12 1.06 -10.53
C ALA A 33 -9.49 0.82 -9.90
N GLU A 34 -10.42 0.34 -10.72
CA GLU A 34 -11.72 -0.14 -10.26
C GLU A 34 -11.75 -1.67 -10.40
N PHE A 35 -12.11 -2.36 -9.31
CA PHE A 35 -12.23 -3.81 -9.26
C PHE A 35 -13.69 -4.19 -9.08
N THR A 36 -14.19 -5.05 -9.97
CA THR A 36 -15.45 -5.77 -9.78
C THR A 36 -15.16 -7.25 -9.70
N MET A 37 -15.46 -7.86 -8.55
CA MET A 37 -15.09 -9.25 -8.28
C MET A 37 -16.24 -10.03 -7.65
N MET A 38 -16.28 -11.32 -7.94
CA MET A 38 -17.16 -12.29 -7.31
C MET A 38 -16.32 -13.44 -6.76
N LYS A 39 -16.50 -13.78 -5.49
CA LYS A 39 -15.79 -14.86 -4.80
C LYS A 39 -16.77 -15.71 -4.01
N ASN A 40 -16.59 -17.02 -4.05
CA ASN A 40 -17.30 -17.93 -3.15
C ASN A 40 -16.50 -18.07 -1.85
N ILE A 41 -17.11 -17.76 -0.72
CA ILE A 41 -16.51 -17.86 0.61
C ILE A 41 -17.23 -18.96 1.40
N GLY A 42 -16.47 -19.86 2.02
CA GLY A 42 -16.98 -21.00 2.76
C GLY A 42 -16.59 -22.35 2.14
N VAL A 43 -16.89 -23.43 2.87
CA VAL A 43 -16.55 -24.80 2.49
C VAL A 43 -17.84 -25.54 2.12
N ASN A 44 -17.78 -26.37 1.06
CA ASN A 44 -18.89 -27.21 0.60
C ASN A 44 -20.19 -26.42 0.30
N GLU A 45 -21.33 -26.89 0.82
CA GLU A 45 -22.67 -26.36 0.55
C GLU A 45 -22.98 -25.03 1.28
N LEU A 46 -22.10 -24.60 2.21
CA LEU A 46 -22.24 -23.34 2.96
C LEU A 46 -21.56 -22.15 2.27
N LYS A 47 -21.33 -22.23 0.95
CA LYS A 47 -20.69 -21.16 0.19
C LYS A 47 -21.62 -19.97 0.04
N ASN A 48 -21.26 -18.86 0.67
CA ASN A 48 -21.87 -17.58 0.41
C ASN A 48 -21.07 -16.83 -0.66
N LYS A 49 -21.80 -16.19 -1.59
CA LYS A 49 -21.19 -15.34 -2.61
C LYS A 49 -20.87 -13.99 -2.00
N LEU A 50 -19.61 -13.59 -2.09
CA LEU A 50 -19.16 -12.22 -1.91
C LEU A 50 -19.01 -11.59 -3.28
N ASN A 51 -19.76 -10.52 -3.52
CA ASN A 51 -19.56 -9.63 -4.65
C ASN A 51 -19.04 -8.29 -4.12
N TYR A 52 -18.07 -7.68 -4.79
CA TYR A 52 -17.67 -6.32 -4.45
C TYR A 52 -17.30 -5.53 -5.69
N ASN A 53 -17.60 -4.23 -5.63
CA ASN A 53 -17.10 -3.21 -6.54
C ASN A 53 -16.32 -2.19 -5.68
N MET A 54 -15.08 -1.92 -6.04
CA MET A 54 -14.23 -0.98 -5.30
C MET A 54 -13.29 -0.19 -6.19
N ASN A 55 -13.05 1.04 -5.79
CA ASN A 55 -11.96 1.87 -6.26
C ASN A 55 -10.76 1.74 -5.33
N VAL A 56 -9.59 1.56 -5.93
CA VAL A 56 -8.29 1.47 -5.25
C VAL A 56 -7.37 2.55 -5.79
N ASN A 57 -6.92 3.44 -4.92
CA ASN A 57 -5.84 4.37 -5.22
C ASN A 57 -4.57 3.87 -4.54
N LEU A 58 -3.51 3.63 -5.29
CA LEU A 58 -2.27 3.01 -4.83
C LEU A 58 -1.09 3.96 -5.05
N PHE A 59 -0.28 4.16 -4.01
CA PHE A 59 0.84 5.09 -4.05
C PHE A 59 2.11 4.47 -3.47
N PHE A 60 3.23 4.65 -4.16
CA PHE A 60 4.57 4.27 -3.71
C PHE A 60 5.41 5.52 -3.44
N TYR A 61 6.14 5.52 -2.34
CA TYR A 61 7.09 6.56 -1.95
C TYR A 61 8.53 6.15 -2.30
N ASP A 62 9.40 7.14 -2.51
CA ASP A 62 10.85 6.99 -2.74
C ASP A 62 11.63 6.29 -1.60
N ASN A 63 10.97 6.00 -0.47
CA ASN A 63 11.58 5.41 0.71
C ASN A 63 11.07 3.99 1.01
N ASN A 64 10.68 3.24 -0.01
CA ASN A 64 10.27 1.84 0.11
C ASN A 64 9.02 1.62 0.96
N LYS A 65 8.14 2.63 0.99
CA LYS A 65 6.84 2.59 1.66
C LYS A 65 5.74 2.99 0.69
N GLY A 66 4.51 2.65 1.02
CA GLY A 66 3.37 3.10 0.25
C GLY A 66 2.08 2.92 1.02
N PHE A 67 0.99 3.30 0.37
CA PHE A 67 -0.34 3.09 0.88
C PHE A 67 -1.33 2.90 -0.26
N ALA A 68 -2.42 2.21 0.06
CA ALA A 68 -3.56 2.03 -0.80
C ALA A 68 -4.83 2.50 -0.09
N LEU A 69 -5.68 3.23 -0.80
CA LEU A 69 -6.99 3.66 -0.34
C LEU A 69 -8.05 2.85 -1.06
N PHE A 70 -8.86 2.12 -0.29
CA PHE A 70 -9.95 1.28 -0.76
C PHE A 70 -11.27 1.94 -0.43
N SER A 71 -12.13 2.12 -1.43
CA SER A 71 -13.48 2.63 -1.26
C SER A 71 -14.45 1.87 -2.16
N GLY A 72 -15.64 1.52 -1.67
CA GLY A 72 -16.58 0.75 -2.48
C GLY A 72 -17.68 0.09 -1.67
N VAL A 73 -18.25 -0.96 -2.26
CA VAL A 73 -19.34 -1.75 -1.68
C VAL A 73 -19.06 -3.25 -1.80
N ALA A 74 -19.46 -3.99 -0.77
CA ALA A 74 -19.48 -5.45 -0.76
C ALA A 74 -20.88 -5.96 -0.44
N ASP A 75 -21.38 -6.92 -1.22
CA ASP A 75 -22.60 -7.65 -0.97
C ASP A 75 -22.24 -9.08 -0.53
N PHE A 76 -22.63 -9.45 0.68
CA PHE A 76 -22.35 -10.77 1.26
C PHE A 76 -23.52 -11.26 2.11
N SER A 77 -23.94 -12.50 1.87
CA SER A 77 -25.05 -13.15 2.61
C SER A 77 -26.34 -12.31 2.67
N GLY A 78 -26.65 -11.61 1.57
CA GLY A 78 -27.83 -10.74 1.46
C GLY A 78 -27.72 -9.38 2.15
N GLN A 79 -26.56 -9.05 2.74
CA GLN A 79 -26.28 -7.75 3.35
C GLN A 79 -25.29 -6.95 2.50
N ARG A 80 -25.46 -5.63 2.52
CA ARG A 80 -24.57 -4.67 1.85
C ARG A 80 -23.68 -3.97 2.87
N TYR A 81 -22.38 -3.90 2.55
CA TYR A 81 -21.36 -3.27 3.36
C TYR A 81 -20.65 -2.16 2.58
N LEU A 82 -20.28 -1.09 3.27
CA LEU A 82 -19.47 -0.01 2.75
C LEU A 82 -18.01 -0.28 3.08
N ILE A 83 -17.15 -0.19 2.08
CA ILE A 83 -15.69 -0.32 2.21
C ILE A 83 -15.10 1.08 2.23
N ASN A 84 -14.30 1.39 3.25
CA ASN A 84 -13.50 2.60 3.33
C ASN A 84 -12.27 2.33 4.21
N ARG A 85 -11.15 1.93 3.61
CA ARG A 85 -9.93 1.58 4.34
C ARG A 85 -8.68 2.15 3.71
N GLU A 86 -7.73 2.54 4.55
CA GLU A 86 -6.34 2.81 4.15
C GLU A 86 -5.47 1.63 4.59
N VAL A 87 -4.66 1.12 3.67
CA VAL A 87 -3.69 0.05 3.93
C VAL A 87 -2.31 0.59 3.63
N ARG A 88 -1.44 0.61 4.65
CA ARG A 88 -0.03 0.98 4.49
C ARG A 88 0.82 -0.26 4.33
N PHE A 89 1.88 -0.14 3.55
CA PHE A 89 2.84 -1.20 3.31
C PHE A 89 4.26 -0.68 3.22
N SER A 90 5.22 -1.58 3.41
CA SER A 90 6.60 -1.44 2.97
C SER A 90 6.84 -2.40 1.82
N TYR A 91 7.73 -2.06 0.90
CA TYR A 91 8.12 -2.96 -0.18
C TYR A 91 9.63 -2.98 -0.30
N THR A 92 10.21 -4.14 -0.57
CA THR A 92 11.66 -4.31 -0.70
C THR A 92 11.97 -5.10 -1.96
N ASP A 93 12.98 -4.68 -2.69
CA ASP A 93 13.52 -5.42 -3.82
C ASP A 93 13.95 -6.83 -3.34
N LEU A 94 13.53 -7.86 -4.09
CA LEU A 94 13.78 -9.26 -3.76
C LEU A 94 14.93 -9.84 -4.57
N ASP A 95 15.03 -9.48 -5.85
CA ASP A 95 15.96 -10.09 -6.81
C ASP A 95 16.87 -9.09 -7.54
N ASN A 96 16.67 -7.79 -7.35
CA ASN A 96 17.31 -6.72 -8.11
C ASN A 96 16.96 -6.72 -9.61
N ASP A 97 15.85 -7.37 -9.97
CA ASP A 97 15.31 -7.45 -11.34
C ASP A 97 13.83 -7.04 -11.39
N GLY A 98 13.43 -6.16 -10.46
CA GLY A 98 12.12 -5.54 -10.43
C GLY A 98 11.03 -6.33 -9.71
N LEU A 99 11.34 -7.50 -9.14
CA LEU A 99 10.45 -8.22 -8.24
C LEU A 99 10.62 -7.72 -6.81
N HIS A 100 9.52 -7.36 -6.17
CA HIS A 100 9.49 -6.79 -4.85
C HIS A 100 8.61 -7.63 -3.92
N THR A 101 9.05 -7.73 -2.67
CA THR A 101 8.22 -8.24 -1.57
C THR A 101 7.50 -7.06 -0.92
N LEU A 102 6.17 -7.07 -0.96
CA LEU A 102 5.31 -6.10 -0.28
C LEU A 102 4.78 -6.71 1.02
N LYS A 103 4.95 -5.97 2.12
CA LYS A 103 4.49 -6.32 3.45
C LYS A 103 3.56 -5.25 4.00
N TYR A 104 2.35 -5.65 4.37
CA TYR A 104 1.40 -4.77 5.05
C TYR A 104 1.90 -4.38 6.44
N THR A 105 1.78 -3.09 6.78
CA THR A 105 2.31 -2.54 8.03
C THR A 105 1.21 -1.94 8.91
N LYS A 106 0.12 -1.45 8.31
CA LYS A 106 -1.01 -0.88 9.05
C LYS A 106 -2.28 -0.91 8.21
N ILE A 107 -3.41 -1.15 8.85
CA ILE A 107 -4.74 -0.99 8.26
C ILE A 107 -5.48 0.04 9.11
N VAL A 108 -6.09 1.02 8.48
CA VAL A 108 -6.93 2.03 9.12
C VAL A 108 -8.33 1.89 8.54
N LYS A 109 -9.27 1.52 9.40
CA LYS A 109 -10.68 1.44 9.07
C LYS A 109 -11.29 2.84 9.16
N GLY A 110 -11.86 3.31 8.05
CA GLY A 110 -12.56 4.60 8.00
C GLY A 110 -13.87 4.57 8.78
N HIS A 111 -14.35 5.74 9.19
CA HIS A 111 -15.57 5.84 10.01
C HIS A 111 -16.83 5.31 9.30
N SER A 112 -16.91 5.47 7.98
CA SER A 112 -18.03 5.00 7.17
C SER A 112 -17.94 3.52 6.75
N ASP A 113 -16.85 2.83 7.11
CA ASP A 113 -16.67 1.42 6.75
C ASP A 113 -17.53 0.53 7.66
N THR A 114 -18.36 -0.29 7.05
CA THR A 114 -19.26 -1.21 7.77
C THR A 114 -18.84 -2.67 7.68
N THR A 115 -17.73 -2.98 6.99
CA THR A 115 -17.21 -4.36 6.88
C THR A 115 -16.70 -4.88 8.22
N THR A 116 -16.92 -6.17 8.50
CA THR A 116 -16.21 -6.86 9.59
C THR A 116 -14.77 -7.17 9.18
N GLU A 117 -13.88 -7.42 10.15
CA GLU A 117 -12.50 -7.81 9.85
C GLU A 117 -12.42 -9.14 9.08
N ASP A 118 -13.31 -10.09 9.38
CA ASP A 118 -13.39 -11.36 8.65
C ASP A 118 -13.82 -11.17 7.19
N LEU A 119 -14.78 -10.29 6.94
CA LEU A 119 -15.19 -9.96 5.58
C LEU A 119 -14.06 -9.26 4.82
N TRP A 120 -13.38 -8.31 5.48
CA TRP A 120 -12.23 -7.61 4.92
C TRP A 120 -11.09 -8.57 4.55
N ALA A 121 -10.77 -9.54 5.42
CA ALA A 121 -9.73 -10.54 5.16
C ALA A 121 -10.04 -11.43 3.93
N ASN A 122 -11.31 -11.54 3.54
CA ASN A 122 -11.70 -12.25 2.31
C ASN A 122 -11.51 -11.41 1.04
N ILE A 123 -11.45 -10.09 1.18
CA ILE A 123 -11.16 -9.12 0.11
C ILE A 123 -9.65 -8.96 -0.05
N LEU A 124 -8.96 -8.65 1.05
CA LEU A 124 -7.51 -8.46 1.08
C LEU A 124 -6.89 -9.33 2.17
N ASP A 125 -6.21 -10.39 1.74
CA ASP A 125 -5.46 -11.27 2.65
C ASP A 125 -4.12 -10.63 3.01
N VAL A 126 -4.06 -10.06 4.21
CA VAL A 126 -2.87 -9.38 4.74
C VAL A 126 -1.95 -10.29 5.56
N SER A 127 -2.27 -11.58 5.67
CA SER A 127 -1.50 -12.54 6.48
C SER A 127 -0.20 -13.00 5.81
N ARG A 128 -0.07 -12.78 4.50
CA ARG A 128 1.09 -13.18 3.70
C ARG A 128 1.76 -11.98 3.06
N ASN A 129 3.05 -12.15 2.75
CA ASN A 129 3.75 -11.23 1.86
C ASN A 129 3.13 -11.32 0.46
N LEU A 130 3.01 -10.17 -0.21
CA LEU A 130 2.64 -10.09 -1.61
C LEU A 130 3.91 -9.93 -2.45
N TYR A 131 3.98 -10.60 -3.59
CA TYR A 131 5.10 -10.48 -4.53
C TYR A 131 4.63 -9.74 -5.77
N ILE A 132 5.20 -8.57 -6.00
CA ILE A 132 4.82 -7.70 -7.11
C ILE A 132 6.01 -7.38 -8.01
N SER A 133 5.78 -7.29 -9.31
CA SER A 133 6.76 -6.70 -10.23
C SER A 133 6.38 -5.24 -10.51
N LEU A 134 7.36 -4.35 -10.47
CA LEU A 134 7.22 -2.95 -10.87
C LEU A 134 8.01 -2.74 -12.16
N ASN A 135 7.33 -2.80 -13.30
CA ASN A 135 7.97 -2.67 -14.61
C ASN A 135 7.67 -1.30 -15.22
N GLN A 136 8.70 -0.56 -15.62
CA GLN A 136 8.52 0.68 -16.36
C GLN A 136 8.03 0.34 -17.79
N LEU A 137 6.97 1.03 -18.21
CA LEU A 137 6.46 1.02 -19.58
C LEU A 137 6.98 2.28 -20.32
N PRO A 138 6.84 2.37 -21.66
CA PRO A 138 7.21 3.57 -22.40
C PRO A 138 6.56 4.84 -21.83
N GLY A 139 7.34 5.92 -21.75
CA GLY A 139 6.92 7.19 -21.15
C GLY A 139 7.01 7.18 -19.62
N ASP A 140 6.05 7.84 -18.97
CA ASP A 140 5.95 7.95 -17.51
C ASP A 140 4.98 6.92 -16.91
N LEU A 141 4.89 5.74 -17.54
CA LEU A 141 3.97 4.68 -17.13
C LEU A 141 4.70 3.54 -16.42
N TYR A 142 4.01 2.92 -15.47
CA TYR A 142 4.45 1.70 -14.78
C TYR A 142 3.35 0.63 -14.85
N LEU A 143 3.76 -0.62 -15.04
CA LEU A 143 2.92 -1.79 -14.91
C LEU A 143 3.24 -2.49 -13.59
N ILE A 144 2.22 -2.64 -12.74
CA ILE A 144 2.30 -3.47 -11.54
C ILE A 144 1.67 -4.82 -11.85
N LYS A 145 2.42 -5.89 -11.63
CA LYS A 145 1.94 -7.26 -11.73
C LYS A 145 2.01 -7.93 -10.36
N SER A 146 1.01 -8.73 -10.04
CA SER A 146 1.09 -9.73 -8.98
C SER A 146 1.34 -11.08 -9.63
N LEU A 147 2.49 -11.68 -9.32
CA LEU A 147 3.02 -12.83 -10.07
C LEU A 147 3.04 -12.51 -11.59
N GLN A 148 2.27 -13.25 -12.40
CA GLN A 148 2.19 -13.04 -13.85
C GLN A 148 0.95 -12.23 -14.28
N THR A 149 0.11 -11.79 -13.34
CA THR A 149 -1.14 -11.10 -13.65
C THR A 149 -0.94 -9.59 -13.57
N PRO A 150 -1.23 -8.82 -14.64
CA PRO A 150 -1.24 -7.37 -14.58
C PRO A 150 -2.40 -6.89 -13.70
N GLU A 151 -2.08 -6.09 -12.67
CA GLU A 151 -3.09 -5.57 -11.74
C GLU A 151 -3.32 -4.06 -11.91
N PHE A 152 -2.25 -3.28 -12.14
CA PHE A 152 -2.37 -1.83 -12.28
C PHE A 152 -1.50 -1.29 -13.41
N VAL A 153 -2.04 -0.31 -14.13
CA VAL A 153 -1.25 0.64 -14.91
C VAL A 153 -1.22 1.96 -14.15
N CYS A 154 -0.03 2.50 -13.94
CA CYS A 154 0.23 3.61 -13.05
C CYS A 154 1.00 4.72 -13.77
N ASN A 155 0.91 5.93 -13.26
CA ASN A 155 1.73 7.06 -13.68
C ASN A 155 2.88 7.27 -12.70
N LYS A 156 4.00 7.75 -13.22
CA LYS A 156 5.03 8.43 -12.43
C LYS A 156 4.46 9.76 -11.93
N THR A 157 4.77 10.10 -10.68
CA THR A 157 4.31 11.36 -10.04
C THR A 157 5.46 12.33 -9.84
#